data_AF-A0A1J3DTE5-F1
#
_entry.id   AF-A0A1J3DTE5-F1
#
_cell.length_a   1.000
_cell.length_b   1.000
_cell.length_c   1.000
_cell.angle_alpha   90.00
_cell.angle_beta   90.00
_cell.angle_gamma   90.00
#
_symmetry.space_group_name_H-M   'P 1'
#
loop_
_entity.id
_entity.type
_entity.pdbx_description
1 polymer ?
#
loop_
_entity_poly.entity_id
_entity_poly.type
_entity_poly.pdbx_seq_one_letter_code
_entity_poly.pdbx_strand_id
1 'polypeptide(L)'
;LYPFLRRNAPSLDEKVKEFSEAVGKEDDSVAYGGLVKAPKVLADLVESLAGAVYIDVNFDLQRLWVIIRDLLEPIRTLDDLQQQPQPVSMLFQFCHKHDKRT
;
A
#
# COMPACT_ATOMS: atom_id res chain seq x y z
N LEU A 1 8.29 -5.19 -10.33
CA LEU A 1 7.97 -6.55 -9.83
C LEU A 1 7.11 -7.38 -10.78
N TYR A 2 5.93 -6.88 -11.18
CA TYR A 2 5.00 -7.65 -12.01
C TYR A 2 5.60 -8.28 -13.28
N PRO A 3 6.50 -7.64 -14.05
CA PRO A 3 7.11 -8.28 -15.24
C PRO A 3 7.88 -9.58 -14.95
N PHE A 4 8.36 -9.77 -13.72
CA PHE A 4 9.11 -10.97 -13.31
C PHE A 4 8.21 -12.09 -12.78
N LEU A 5 6.91 -11.84 -12.60
CA LEU A 5 5.97 -12.86 -12.15
C LEU A 5 5.72 -13.85 -13.29
N ARG A 6 6.06 -15.12 -13.07
CA ARG A 6 5.71 -16.21 -13.97
C ARG A 6 4.19 -16.41 -13.96
N ARG A 7 3.53 -16.12 -15.08
CA ARG A 7 2.07 -16.27 -15.23
C ARG A 7 1.65 -16.60 -16.65
N ASN A 8 0.44 -17.12 -16.78
CA ASN A 8 -0.29 -17.24 -18.04
C ASN A 8 -1.73 -16.77 -17.80
N ALA A 9 -1.93 -15.44 -17.74
CA ALA A 9 -3.20 -14.83 -17.35
C ALA A 9 -3.43 -13.49 -18.08
N PRO A 10 -3.85 -13.52 -19.37
CA PRO A 10 -4.00 -12.31 -20.19
C PRO A 10 -4.97 -11.27 -19.60
N SER A 11 -6.06 -11.72 -18.96
CA SER A 11 -7.01 -10.82 -18.30
C SER A 11 -6.43 -10.12 -17.07
N LEU A 12 -5.42 -10.71 -16.44
CA LEU A 12 -4.69 -10.07 -15.36
C LEU A 12 -3.72 -9.02 -15.91
N ASP A 13 -3.09 -9.28 -17.06
CA ASP A 13 -2.20 -8.32 -17.72
C ASP A 13 -2.95 -7.03 -18.06
N GLU A 14 -4.17 -7.14 -18.58
CA GLU A 14 -5.04 -6.00 -18.87
C GLU A 14 -5.38 -5.20 -17.61
N LYS A 15 -5.81 -5.88 -16.53
CA LYS A 15 -6.12 -5.22 -15.24
C LYS A 15 -4.92 -4.50 -14.64
N VAL A 16 -3.74 -5.10 -14.73
CA VAL A 16 -2.52 -4.47 -14.20
C VAL A 16 -2.10 -3.29 -15.06
N LYS A 17 -2.28 -3.37 -16.39
CA LYS A 17 -2.05 -2.25 -17.29
C LYS A 17 -2.98 -1.08 -16.97
N GLU A 18 -4.29 -1.34 -16.89
CA GLU A 18 -5.30 -0.32 -16.53
C GLU A 18 -4.98 0.33 -15.18
N PHE A 19 -4.68 -0.48 -14.16
CA PHE A 19 -4.29 0.03 -12.85
C PHE A 19 -3.02 0.90 -12.92
N SER A 20 -2.00 0.47 -13.66
CA SER A 20 -0.75 1.22 -13.79
C SER A 20 -0.95 2.56 -14.50
N GLU A 21 -1.81 2.60 -15.52
CA GLU A 21 -2.17 3.82 -16.24
C GLU A 21 -3.00 4.77 -15.37
N ALA A 22 -3.91 4.24 -14.55
CA ALA A 22 -4.70 5.04 -13.61
C ALA A 22 -3.80 5.69 -12.55
N VAL A 23 -2.91 4.91 -11.94
CA VAL A 23 -1.93 5.43 -10.96
C VAL A 23 -1.01 6.47 -11.58
N GLY A 24 -0.57 6.30 -12.83
CA GLY A 24 0.27 7.27 -13.53
C GLY A 24 -0.41 8.62 -13.84
N LYS A 25 -1.74 8.71 -13.69
CA LYS A 25 -2.52 9.95 -13.85
C LYS A 25 -2.88 10.61 -12.52
N GLU A 26 -2.55 9.97 -11.40
CA GLU A 26 -2.77 10.54 -10.07
C GLU A 26 -1.62 11.52 -9.76
N ASP A 27 -1.94 12.80 -9.58
CA ASP A 27 -0.96 13.86 -9.28
C ASP A 27 -0.32 13.71 -7.88
N ASP A 28 -1.00 13.01 -6.96
CA ASP A 28 -0.55 12.71 -5.60
C ASP A 28 -1.07 11.34 -5.15
N SER A 29 -0.38 10.73 -4.16
CA SER A 29 -0.89 9.56 -3.43
C SER A 29 -2.32 9.82 -2.98
N VAL A 30 -3.32 9.13 -3.54
CA VAL A 30 -4.71 9.32 -3.12
C VAL A 30 -4.89 8.71 -1.73
N ALA A 31 -5.18 9.55 -0.73
CA ALA A 31 -5.23 9.14 0.68
C ALA A 31 -6.28 8.05 0.99
N TYR A 32 -7.34 7.95 0.17
CA TYR A 32 -8.56 7.18 0.46
C TYR A 32 -8.97 6.23 -0.67
N GLY A 33 -7.99 5.69 -1.40
CA GLY A 33 -8.21 4.78 -2.52
C GLY A 33 -8.16 5.53 -3.85
N GLY A 34 -7.33 5.02 -4.76
CA GLY A 34 -7.10 5.60 -6.08
C GLY A 34 -8.31 5.49 -7.01
N LEU A 35 -8.13 5.98 -8.24
CA LEU A 35 -9.16 6.04 -9.28
C LEU A 35 -9.75 4.67 -9.64
N VAL A 36 -8.96 3.61 -9.49
CA VAL A 36 -9.38 2.23 -9.79
C VAL A 36 -8.90 1.25 -8.72
N LYS A 37 -9.59 0.13 -8.61
CA LYS A 37 -9.27 -0.92 -7.63
C LYS A 37 -7.97 -1.64 -8.02
N ALA A 38 -7.00 -1.65 -7.11
CA ALA A 38 -5.76 -2.39 -7.30
C ALA A 38 -6.00 -3.91 -7.46
N PRO A 39 -5.34 -4.57 -8.44
CA PRO A 39 -5.35 -6.02 -8.53
C PRO A 39 -4.67 -6.65 -7.30
N LYS A 40 -5.41 -7.47 -6.54
CA LYS A 40 -4.93 -8.08 -5.27
C LYS A 40 -3.57 -8.77 -5.41
N VAL A 41 -3.32 -9.43 -6.54
CA VAL A 41 -2.06 -10.15 -6.81
C VAL A 41 -0.80 -9.26 -6.72
N LEU A 42 -0.93 -7.95 -6.93
CA LEU A 42 0.20 -7.03 -6.77
C LEU A 42 0.60 -6.89 -5.29
N ALA A 43 -0.38 -6.82 -4.39
CA ALA A 43 -0.14 -6.85 -2.96
C ALA A 43 0.43 -8.21 -2.53
N ASP A 44 -0.20 -9.31 -2.97
CA ASP A 44 0.27 -10.67 -2.68
C ASP A 44 1.73 -10.88 -3.13
N LEU A 45 2.15 -10.27 -4.24
CA LEU A 45 3.53 -10.34 -4.76
C LEU A 45 4.53 -9.60 -3.86
N VAL A 46 4.19 -8.40 -3.39
CA VAL A 46 5.05 -7.62 -2.48
C VAL A 46 5.14 -8.32 -1.12
N GLU A 47 4.02 -8.81 -0.58
CA GLU A 47 3.97 -9.55 0.69
C GLU A 47 4.79 -10.83 0.64
N SER A 48 4.66 -11.60 -0.46
CA SER A 48 5.43 -12.83 -0.66
C SER A 48 6.92 -12.56 -0.79
N LEU A 49 7.31 -11.48 -1.48
CA LEU A 49 8.72 -11.07 -1.58
C LEU A 49 9.28 -10.67 -0.22
N ALA A 50 8.55 -9.86 0.54
CA ALA A 50 8.95 -9.48 1.90
C ALA A 50 9.10 -10.70 2.80
N GLY A 51 8.18 -11.66 2.73
CA GLY A 51 8.27 -12.93 3.47
C GLY A 51 9.49 -13.77 3.06
N ALA A 52 9.80 -13.86 1.78
CA ALA A 52 10.98 -14.57 1.29
C ALA A 52 12.29 -13.92 1.77
N VAL A 53 12.39 -12.59 1.67
CA VAL A 53 13.54 -11.83 2.19
C VAL A 53 13.67 -12.00 3.69
N TYR A 54 12.56 -11.98 4.43
CA TYR A 54 12.56 -12.15 5.89
C TYR A 54 13.16 -13.49 6.31
N ILE A 55 12.85 -14.56 5.58
CA ILE A 55 13.45 -15.89 5.80
C ILE A 55 14.95 -15.87 5.43
N ASP A 56 15.31 -15.26 4.30
CA ASP A 56 16.69 -15.18 3.81
C ASP A 56 17.63 -14.41 4.75
N VAL A 57 17.13 -13.34 5.38
CA VAL A 57 17.87 -12.56 6.39
C VAL A 57 17.79 -13.17 7.80
N ASN A 58 17.40 -14.44 7.91
CA ASN A 58 17.31 -15.19 9.17
C ASN A 58 16.41 -14.50 10.21
N PHE A 59 15.23 -14.07 9.76
CA PHE A 59 14.19 -13.44 10.58
C PHE A 59 14.61 -12.10 11.22
N ASP A 60 15.61 -11.41 10.65
CA ASP A 60 16.03 -10.07 11.07
C ASP A 60 15.13 -8.99 10.46
N LEU A 61 14.22 -8.45 11.28
CA LEU A 61 13.30 -7.38 10.86
C LEU A 61 14.00 -6.07 10.47
N GLN A 62 15.16 -5.76 11.06
CA GLN A 62 15.90 -4.54 10.72
C GLN A 62 16.54 -4.68 9.34
N ARG A 63 17.13 -5.83 9.04
CA ARG A 63 17.65 -6.13 7.70
C ARG A 63 16.54 -6.20 6.66
N LEU A 64 15.41 -6.84 6.99
CA LEU A 64 14.23 -6.84 6.13
C LEU A 64 13.84 -5.40 5.79
N TRP A 65 13.66 -4.55 6.80
CA TRP A 65 13.26 -3.16 6.63
C TRP A 65 14.23 -2.37 5.76
N VAL A 66 15.54 -2.52 5.95
CA VAL A 66 16.55 -1.87 5.10
C VAL A 66 16.43 -2.32 3.63
N ILE A 67 16.13 -3.59 3.37
CA ILE A 67 16.02 -4.13 2.00
C ILE A 67 14.72 -3.71 1.32
N ILE A 68 13.58 -3.78 2.02
CA ILE A 68 12.26 -3.55 1.40
C ILE A 68 11.84 -2.09 1.38
N ARG A 69 12.46 -1.20 2.17
CA ARG A 69 12.05 0.20 2.25
C ARG A 69 12.09 0.88 0.89
N ASP A 70 13.17 0.71 0.14
CA ASP A 70 13.34 1.34 -1.18
C ASP A 70 12.26 0.90 -2.18
N LEU A 71 11.69 -0.30 -2.01
CA LEU A 71 10.58 -0.79 -2.83
C LEU A 71 9.24 -0.11 -2.48
N LEU A 72 9.09 0.36 -1.25
CA LEU A 72 7.85 0.95 -0.75
C LEU A 72 7.81 2.48 -0.91
N GLU A 73 8.93 3.12 -1.22
CA GLU A 73 9.01 4.57 -1.38
C GLU A 73 8.27 5.08 -2.65
N PRO A 74 7.49 6.18 -2.55
CA PRO A 74 7.13 6.88 -1.33
C PRO A 74 6.05 6.12 -0.54
N ILE A 75 6.35 5.73 0.70
CA ILE A 75 5.35 5.16 1.61
C ILE A 75 4.78 6.25 2.49
N ARG A 76 3.45 6.32 2.58
CA ARG A 76 2.77 7.22 3.53
C ARG A 76 3.28 6.94 4.94
N THR A 77 3.94 7.93 5.53
CA THR A 77 4.41 7.89 6.91
C THR A 77 3.24 8.13 7.87
N LEU A 78 3.48 7.84 9.16
CA LEU A 78 2.50 8.19 10.19
C LEU A 78 2.23 9.70 10.22
N ASP A 79 3.24 10.53 9.98
CA ASP A 79 3.11 11.99 9.94
C ASP A 79 2.20 12.42 8.77
N ASP A 80 2.34 11.81 7.60
CA ASP A 80 1.45 12.07 6.45
C ASP A 80 -0.01 11.72 6.76
N LEU A 81 -0.23 10.62 7.48
CA LEU A 81 -1.57 10.19 7.91
C LEU A 81 -2.17 11.10 8.98
N GLN A 82 -1.34 11.73 9.83
CA GLN A 82 -1.80 12.71 10.81
C GLN A 82 -2.16 14.04 10.15
N GLN A 83 -1.44 14.45 9.11
CA GLN A 83 -1.76 15.66 8.33
C GLN A 83 -3.02 15.49 7.47
N GLN A 84 -3.26 14.29 6.95
CA GLN A 84 -4.47 13.94 6.22
C GLN A 84 -5.18 12.73 6.87
N PRO A 85 -5.92 12.96 7.97
CA PRO A 85 -6.59 11.89 8.70
C PRO A 85 -7.83 11.38 7.96
N GLN A 86 -7.99 10.05 7.95
CA GLN A 86 -9.12 9.38 7.28
C GLN A 86 -10.46 9.97 7.74
N PRO A 87 -11.44 10.21 6.83
CA PRO A 87 -12.75 10.77 7.19
C PRO A 87 -13.43 10.02 8.32
N VAL A 88 -13.33 8.68 8.31
CA VAL A 88 -13.87 7.83 9.37
C VAL A 88 -13.14 8.04 10.71
N SER A 89 -11.82 8.18 10.68
CA SER A 89 -11.03 8.50 11.88
C SER A 89 -11.37 9.88 12.44
N MET A 90 -11.61 10.88 11.58
CA MET A 90 -12.06 12.21 12.00
C MET A 90 -13.44 12.15 12.68
N LEU A 91 -14.40 11.44 12.07
CA LEU A 91 -15.73 11.25 12.65
C LEU A 91 -15.65 10.54 14.02
N PHE A 92 -14.85 9.48 14.11
CA PHE A 92 -14.66 8.76 15.37
C PHE A 92 -14.07 9.65 16.47
N GLN A 93 -13.02 10.42 16.15
CA GLN A 93 -12.43 11.38 17.09
C GLN A 93 -13.42 12.46 17.52
N PHE A 94 -14.26 12.94 16.59
CA PHE A 94 -15.28 13.93 16.89
C PHE A 94 -16.32 13.39 17.88
N CYS A 95 -16.90 12.22 17.63
CA CYS A 95 -17.87 11.58 18.51
C CYS A 95 -17.27 11.33 19.90
N HIS A 96 -16.05 10.82 19.97
CA HIS A 96 -15.38 10.53 21.24
C HIS A 96 -15.10 11.79 22.08
N LYS A 97 -14.83 12.94 21.45
CA LYS A 97 -14.67 14.24 22.14
C LYS A 97 -15.99 14.83 22.63
N HIS A 98 -17.13 14.42 22.07
CA HIS A 98 -18.45 14.87 22.50
C HIS A 98 -19.05 14.00 23.60
N ASP A 99 -18.78 12.70 23.59
CA ASP A 99 -19.19 11.74 24.62
C ASP A 99 -18.52 12.02 25.99
N LYS A 100 -17.29 12.55 25.98
CA LYS A 100 -16.56 12.96 27.20
C LYS A 100 -16.96 14.32 27.79
N ARG A 101 -17.94 15.02 27.20
CA ARG A 101 -18.38 16.36 27.61
C ARG A 101 -19.76 16.38 28.30
N THR A 102 -20.33 15.22 28.56
CA THR A 102 -21.51 15.00 29.42
C THR A 102 -21.12 14.22 30.67
#